data_AF-A0A1I8EEV2-F1
#
_entry.id   AF-A0A1I8EEV2-F1
#
_cell.length_a   1.000
_cell.length_b   1.000
_cell.length_c   1.000
_cell.angle_alpha   90.00
_cell.angle_beta   90.00
_cell.angle_gamma   90.00
#
_symmetry.space_group_name_H-M   'P 1'
#
loop_
_entity.id
_entity.type
_entity.pdbx_description
1 polymer ?
#
loop_
_entity_poly.entity_id
_entity_poly.type
_entity_poly.pdbx_seq_one_letter_code
_entity_poly.pdbx_strand_id
1 'polypeptide(L)'
;MGGIWSNKTGLLLVILFVVIYNEYLTYYITIYMTCSWPIISTMEEERKKETRVIILTDIHLLLSNYEYWFDKIRWFGMANVSVVSISLILRGICIVSGDLFDGSTISSQQDLINYANHFNELFYVPKNVERHCIVGNHDIISHHKINPVRLQFFSQHFSRSLVDHVVIGGNHFVLLNSMTIDCVDCLLRNVTKDQVEQLSQIFNCNRNLKTPCNVHSRPILLLHVPLYRDSDSNCANDYDVAPEPRKSERFRAGFHCLSNASSHYILKKLRPRAIFDGHLHYSCRTWWPSPYNAYEWTLSSFSWRNIPQPAFLLVNKCLLPNKKTIIASYVILALGLLFFLFYRLVFSILWHRKPYCSCQFVTQKWA
;
A
#
# COMPACT_ATOMS: atom_id res chain seq x y z
N MET A 1 -48.35 -8.13 -20.44
CA MET A 1 -47.29 -8.23 -19.41
C MET A 1 -46.16 -7.25 -19.76
N GLY A 2 -46.36 -5.96 -19.47
CA GLY A 2 -45.32 -4.94 -19.56
C GLY A 2 -44.48 -5.01 -18.30
N GLY A 3 -43.48 -5.91 -18.30
CA GLY A 3 -42.64 -6.15 -17.14
C GLY A 3 -41.82 -4.90 -16.80
N ILE A 4 -41.80 -4.59 -15.50
CA ILE A 4 -40.88 -3.86 -14.60
C ILE A 4 -39.58 -3.21 -15.16
N TRP A 5 -39.13 -3.55 -16.37
CA TRP A 5 -37.97 -3.00 -17.05
C TRP A 5 -38.39 -2.02 -18.15
N SER A 6 -38.67 -0.77 -17.74
CA SER A 6 -38.42 0.35 -18.65
C SER A 6 -36.95 0.26 -19.07
N ASN A 7 -36.65 0.33 -20.38
CA ASN A 7 -35.26 0.23 -20.86
C ASN A 7 -34.32 1.26 -20.20
N LYS A 8 -34.86 2.36 -19.66
CA LYS A 8 -34.12 3.36 -18.90
C LYS A 8 -33.81 2.91 -17.46
N THR A 9 -34.75 2.24 -16.79
CA THR A 9 -34.53 1.74 -15.41
C THR A 9 -33.50 0.62 -15.40
N GLY A 10 -33.55 -0.29 -16.37
CA GLY A 10 -32.53 -1.32 -16.53
C GLY A 10 -31.12 -0.78 -16.77
N LEU A 11 -31.00 0.24 -17.62
CA LEU A 11 -29.71 0.90 -17.89
C LEU A 11 -29.10 1.55 -16.65
N LEU A 12 -29.94 2.26 -15.88
CA LEU A 12 -29.52 2.90 -14.65
C LEU A 12 -29.01 1.87 -13.62
N LEU A 13 -29.68 0.73 -13.50
CA LEU A 13 -29.26 -0.35 -12.61
C LEU A 13 -27.90 -0.94 -13.00
N VAL A 14 -27.65 -1.13 -14.31
CA VAL A 14 -26.35 -1.63 -14.79
C VAL A 14 -25.24 -0.63 -14.51
N ILE A 15 -25.46 0.67 -14.78
CA ILE A 15 -24.48 1.72 -14.49
C ILE A 15 -24.18 1.76 -12.98
N LEU A 16 -25.24 1.77 -12.15
CA LEU A 16 -25.09 1.76 -10.70
C LEU A 16 -24.33 0.53 -10.20
N PHE A 17 -24.64 -0.65 -10.73
CA PHE A 17 -23.95 -1.89 -10.38
C PHE A 17 -22.46 -1.81 -10.70
N VAL A 18 -22.07 -1.34 -11.89
CA VAL A 18 -20.67 -1.23 -12.28
C VAL A 18 -19.91 -0.23 -11.40
N VAL A 19 -20.54 0.90 -11.04
CA VAL A 19 -19.95 1.87 -10.10
C VAL A 19 -19.76 1.23 -8.72
N ILE A 20 -20.79 0.58 -8.17
CA ILE A 20 -20.70 -0.10 -6.86
C ILE A 20 -19.66 -1.23 -6.91
N TYR A 21 -19.61 -1.97 -8.01
CA TYR A 21 -18.65 -3.05 -8.17
C TYR A 21 -17.20 -2.54 -8.14
N ASN A 22 -16.90 -1.52 -8.94
CA ASN A 22 -15.55 -0.99 -9.11
C ASN A 22 -15.07 -0.13 -7.94
N GLU A 23 -15.95 0.68 -7.35
CA GLU A 23 -15.56 1.58 -6.26
C GLU A 23 -15.65 0.92 -4.88
N TYR A 24 -16.32 -0.24 -4.76
CA TYR A 24 -16.55 -0.89 -3.46
C TYR A 24 -16.33 -2.40 -3.47
N LEU A 25 -17.17 -3.18 -4.19
CA LEU A 25 -17.19 -4.65 -4.02
C LEU A 25 -15.88 -5.33 -4.43
N THR A 26 -15.21 -4.83 -5.47
CA THR A 26 -13.99 -5.44 -6.00
C THR A 26 -12.87 -5.51 -4.95
N TYR A 27 -12.81 -4.57 -4.01
CA TYR A 27 -11.81 -4.56 -2.92
C TYR A 27 -12.04 -5.71 -1.95
N TYR A 28 -13.27 -5.87 -1.47
CA TYR A 28 -13.64 -6.99 -0.60
C TYR A 28 -13.37 -8.33 -1.27
N ILE A 29 -13.77 -8.47 -2.53
CA ILE A 29 -13.55 -9.70 -3.31
C ILE A 29 -12.06 -9.97 -3.45
N THR A 30 -11.27 -8.99 -3.89
CA THR A 30 -9.83 -9.19 -4.16
C THR A 30 -9.08 -9.52 -2.86
N ILE A 31 -9.34 -8.77 -1.79
CA ILE A 31 -8.71 -9.01 -0.49
C ILE A 31 -9.13 -10.37 0.05
N TYR A 32 -10.43 -10.71 0.04
CA TYR A 32 -10.90 -12.02 0.51
C TYR A 32 -10.29 -13.20 -0.27
N MET A 33 -10.12 -13.06 -1.58
CA MET A 33 -9.59 -14.12 -2.44
C MET A 33 -8.06 -14.25 -2.41
N THR A 34 -7.34 -13.16 -2.11
CA THR A 34 -5.86 -13.14 -2.13
C THR A 34 -5.23 -13.18 -0.75
N CYS A 35 -5.99 -12.87 0.31
CA CYS A 35 -5.51 -12.79 1.67
C CYS A 35 -6.08 -13.87 2.57
N SER A 36 -5.19 -14.58 3.24
CA SER A 36 -5.54 -15.41 4.38
C SER A 36 -4.40 -15.40 5.39
N TRP A 37 -4.75 -15.53 6.67
CA TRP A 37 -3.74 -15.83 7.68
C TRP A 37 -3.29 -17.29 7.48
N PRO A 38 -1.98 -17.57 7.54
CA PRO A 38 -1.49 -18.93 7.43
C PRO A 38 -2.03 -19.77 8.58
N ILE A 39 -2.37 -21.03 8.30
CA ILE A 39 -2.75 -22.00 9.31
C ILE A 39 -1.46 -22.59 9.89
N ILE A 40 -1.13 -22.24 11.12
CA ILE A 40 0.02 -22.79 11.82
C ILE A 40 -0.46 -24.04 12.58
N SER A 41 -0.02 -25.23 12.16
CA SER A 41 -0.30 -26.47 12.87
C SER A 41 0.59 -26.56 14.12
N THR A 42 0.17 -25.98 15.24
CA THR A 42 0.80 -26.26 16.53
C THR A 42 0.21 -27.54 17.11
N MET A 43 1.06 -28.53 17.41
CA MET A 43 0.65 -29.68 18.24
C MET A 43 0.15 -29.15 19.59
N GLU A 44 -0.87 -29.80 20.13
CA GLU A 44 -1.87 -29.27 21.08
C GLU A 44 -1.40 -28.69 22.43
N GLU A 45 -0.11 -28.66 22.75
CA GLU A 45 0.34 -28.37 24.13
C GLU A 45 0.85 -26.95 24.42
N GLU A 46 1.05 -26.08 23.41
CA GLU A 46 1.28 -24.65 23.68
C GLU A 46 0.53 -23.78 22.65
N ARG A 47 -0.72 -23.42 22.95
CA ARG A 47 -1.42 -22.31 22.29
C ARG A 47 -0.76 -20.97 22.66
N LYS A 48 0.47 -20.74 22.21
CA LYS A 48 1.08 -19.41 22.22
C LYS A 48 0.21 -18.50 21.36
N LYS A 49 -0.25 -17.40 21.96
CA LYS A 49 -1.10 -16.41 21.29
C LYS A 49 -0.37 -15.87 20.07
N GLU A 50 -0.93 -16.11 18.89
CA GLU A 50 -0.37 -15.64 17.62
C GLU A 50 -0.41 -14.12 17.55
N THR A 51 0.65 -13.53 17.00
CA THR A 51 0.70 -12.09 16.72
C THR A 51 0.42 -11.86 15.24
N ARG A 52 -0.68 -11.15 14.95
CA ARG A 52 -1.09 -10.81 13.59
C ARG A 52 -0.67 -9.38 13.27
N VAL A 53 0.19 -9.23 12.27
CA VAL A 53 0.73 -7.95 11.82
C VAL A 53 0.41 -7.75 10.35
N ILE A 54 0.01 -6.52 10.01
CA ILE A 54 -0.22 -6.06 8.65
C ILE A 54 0.82 -4.98 8.38
N ILE A 55 1.54 -5.06 7.27
CA ILE A 55 2.56 -4.08 6.88
C ILE A 55 2.11 -3.40 5.57
N LEU A 56 2.01 -2.07 5.61
CA LEU A 56 1.67 -1.19 4.49
C LEU A 56 2.88 -0.31 4.18
N THR A 57 3.10 0.07 2.92
CA THR A 57 4.16 1.03 2.56
C THR A 57 3.77 1.93 1.40
N ASP A 58 4.46 3.06 1.25
CA ASP A 58 4.34 4.00 0.15
C ASP A 58 2.88 4.37 -0.12
N ILE A 59 2.22 4.95 0.89
CA ILE A 59 0.82 5.38 0.78
C ILE A 59 0.72 6.60 -0.15
N HIS A 60 1.72 7.50 -0.08
CA HIS A 60 1.78 8.76 -0.85
C HIS A 60 0.45 9.53 -0.81
N LEU A 61 -0.04 9.75 0.41
CA LEU A 61 -1.20 10.60 0.65
C LEU A 61 -0.94 11.97 0.02
N LEU A 62 -1.94 12.51 -0.67
CA LEU A 62 -1.98 13.88 -1.14
C LEU A 62 -3.07 14.67 -0.43
N LEU A 63 -2.82 15.97 -0.24
CA LEU A 63 -3.85 16.90 0.22
C LEU A 63 -4.82 17.22 -0.91
N SER A 64 -6.11 17.11 -0.58
CA SER A 64 -7.29 17.30 -1.43
C SER A 64 -7.26 18.51 -2.38
N ASN A 65 -6.56 19.59 -2.03
CA ASN A 65 -6.61 20.85 -2.78
C ASN A 65 -5.71 20.84 -4.04
N TYR A 66 -4.89 19.80 -4.22
CA TYR A 66 -3.87 19.74 -5.25
C TYR A 66 -4.11 18.66 -6.32
N GLU A 67 -5.29 18.02 -6.34
CA GLU A 67 -5.63 16.96 -7.30
C GLU A 67 -6.83 17.34 -8.19
N TYR A 68 -6.87 16.75 -9.39
CA TYR A 68 -8.10 16.69 -10.17
C TYR A 68 -9.17 15.91 -9.39
N TRP A 69 -10.39 16.42 -9.39
CA TRP A 69 -11.50 15.88 -8.56
C TRP A 69 -11.76 14.38 -8.74
N PHE A 70 -11.49 13.84 -9.93
CA PHE A 70 -11.71 12.42 -10.24
C PHE A 70 -10.64 11.50 -9.60
N ASP A 71 -9.37 11.90 -9.64
CA ASP A 71 -8.27 11.16 -9.01
C ASP A 71 -8.45 11.14 -7.49
N LYS A 72 -8.88 12.28 -6.93
CA LYS A 72 -9.21 12.40 -5.51
C LYS A 72 -10.27 11.41 -5.05
N ILE A 73 -11.41 11.33 -5.75
CA ILE A 73 -12.51 10.43 -5.38
C ILE A 73 -12.04 8.98 -5.41
N ARG A 74 -11.30 8.60 -6.47
CA ARG A 74 -10.86 7.22 -6.65
C ARG A 74 -9.78 6.82 -5.68
N TRP A 75 -8.81 7.69 -5.41
CA TRP A 75 -7.76 7.42 -4.42
C TRP A 75 -8.35 7.37 -3.01
N PHE A 76 -9.22 8.31 -2.66
CA PHE A 76 -9.92 8.32 -1.37
C PHE A 76 -10.79 7.07 -1.21
N GLY A 77 -11.53 6.67 -2.24
CA GLY A 77 -12.30 5.42 -2.28
C GLY A 77 -11.41 4.20 -2.09
N MET A 78 -10.30 4.13 -2.85
CA MET A 78 -9.32 3.05 -2.74
C MET A 78 -8.76 2.91 -1.33
N ALA A 79 -8.23 4.00 -0.76
CA ALA A 79 -7.63 3.98 0.57
C ALA A 79 -8.65 3.56 1.64
N ASN A 80 -9.82 4.23 1.69
CA ASN A 80 -10.85 3.92 2.69
C ASN A 80 -11.38 2.51 2.57
N VAL A 81 -11.82 2.10 1.38
CA VAL A 81 -12.46 0.79 1.21
C VAL A 81 -11.44 -0.32 1.49
N SER A 82 -10.17 -0.14 1.11
CA SER A 82 -9.12 -1.09 1.42
C SER A 82 -8.87 -1.18 2.92
N VAL A 83 -8.71 -0.07 3.64
CA VAL A 83 -8.49 -0.06 5.10
C VAL A 83 -9.67 -0.68 5.84
N VAL A 84 -10.90 -0.36 5.44
CA VAL A 84 -12.11 -0.95 6.04
C VAL A 84 -12.17 -2.45 5.75
N SER A 85 -11.91 -2.87 4.51
CA SER A 85 -11.89 -4.30 4.14
C SER A 85 -10.86 -5.07 4.93
N ILE A 86 -9.63 -4.54 5.04
CA ILE A 86 -8.54 -5.11 5.84
C ILE A 86 -8.97 -5.24 7.31
N SER A 87 -9.53 -4.18 7.88
CA SER A 87 -9.96 -4.16 9.29
C SER A 87 -11.04 -5.19 9.58
N LEU A 88 -12.01 -5.34 8.67
CA LEU A 88 -13.11 -6.29 8.82
C LEU A 88 -12.67 -7.75 8.64
N ILE A 89 -11.86 -8.02 7.61
CA ILE A 89 -11.50 -9.38 7.20
C ILE A 89 -10.38 -9.94 8.08
N LEU A 90 -9.34 -9.14 8.36
CA LEU A 90 -8.08 -9.68 8.85
C LEU A 90 -7.90 -9.52 10.36
N ARG A 91 -8.42 -8.45 10.98
CA ARG A 91 -8.31 -8.16 12.43
C ARG A 91 -6.88 -8.37 12.96
N GLY A 92 -6.01 -7.36 12.86
CA GLY A 92 -4.61 -7.44 13.27
C GLY A 92 -4.00 -6.09 13.61
N ILE A 93 -2.74 -6.10 14.04
CA ILE A 93 -1.95 -4.90 14.35
C ILE A 93 -1.44 -4.30 13.04
N CYS A 94 -1.61 -3.00 12.87
CA CYS A 94 -1.23 -2.31 11.65
C CYS A 94 0.15 -1.67 11.82
N ILE A 95 1.06 -1.96 10.91
CA ILE A 95 2.35 -1.31 10.83
C ILE A 95 2.45 -0.65 9.47
N VAL A 96 2.88 0.61 9.46
CA VAL A 96 3.02 1.42 8.26
C VAL A 96 4.48 1.80 8.09
N SER A 97 5.02 1.44 6.93
CA SER A 97 6.39 1.61 6.51
C SER A 97 6.50 2.82 5.58
N GLY A 98 6.81 3.99 6.12
CA GLY A 98 7.24 5.21 5.43
C GLY A 98 6.42 5.73 4.24
N ASP A 99 6.80 6.92 3.77
CA ASP A 99 6.13 7.69 2.72
C ASP A 99 4.61 7.71 2.90
N LEU A 100 4.22 8.12 4.12
CA LEU A 100 2.83 8.35 4.45
C LEU A 100 2.26 9.46 3.55
N PHE A 101 3.07 10.50 3.35
CA PHE A 101 2.73 11.69 2.57
C PHE A 101 3.54 11.73 1.28
N ASP A 102 3.01 12.34 0.22
CA ASP A 102 3.74 12.51 -1.04
C ASP A 102 4.80 13.64 -0.98
N GLY A 103 4.84 14.41 0.12
CA GLY A 103 5.91 15.38 0.44
C GLY A 103 5.99 16.64 -0.43
N SER A 104 5.49 16.57 -1.66
CA SER A 104 5.64 17.54 -2.75
C SER A 104 4.85 18.84 -2.52
N THR A 105 3.74 18.78 -1.80
CA THR A 105 2.87 19.94 -1.54
C THR A 105 2.99 20.48 -0.11
N ILE A 106 3.87 19.90 0.72
CA ILE A 106 4.05 20.35 2.11
C ILE A 106 4.90 21.61 2.12
N SER A 107 4.25 22.76 2.23
CA SER A 107 4.92 24.06 2.25
C SER A 107 4.87 24.76 3.61
N SER A 108 3.95 24.35 4.48
CA SER A 108 3.73 24.93 5.80
C SER A 108 3.51 23.89 6.89
N GLN A 109 3.62 24.31 8.15
CA GLN A 109 3.25 23.48 9.30
C GLN A 109 1.74 23.14 9.29
N GLN A 110 0.90 24.04 8.77
CA GLN A 110 -0.53 23.77 8.63
C GLN A 110 -0.78 22.63 7.63
N ASP A 111 0.00 22.56 6.54
CA ASP A 111 -0.09 21.44 5.60
C ASP A 111 0.26 20.12 6.28
N LEU A 112 1.30 20.08 7.13
CA LEU A 112 1.66 18.90 7.91
C LEU A 112 0.51 18.42 8.81
N ILE A 113 -0.15 19.35 9.51
CA ILE A 113 -1.31 19.05 10.35
C ILE A 113 -2.46 18.50 9.50
N ASN A 114 -2.74 19.13 8.35
CA ASN A 114 -3.82 18.70 7.46
C ASN A 114 -3.53 17.30 6.88
N TYR A 115 -2.29 17.03 6.48
CA TYR A 115 -1.84 15.70 6.03
C TYR A 115 -2.03 14.66 7.11
N ALA A 116 -1.59 14.95 8.33
CA ALA A 116 -1.66 14.02 9.44
C ALA A 116 -3.10 13.74 9.89
N ASN A 117 -3.97 14.75 9.88
CA ASN A 117 -5.39 14.59 10.15
C ASN A 117 -6.07 13.73 9.08
N HIS A 118 -5.82 14.01 7.80
CA HIS A 118 -6.38 13.23 6.70
C HIS A 118 -5.88 11.78 6.72
N PHE A 119 -4.60 11.56 7.05
CA PHE A 119 -4.06 10.22 7.28
C PHE A 119 -4.77 9.49 8.43
N ASN A 120 -5.00 10.19 9.54
CA ASN A 120 -5.70 9.63 10.70
C ASN A 120 -7.14 9.23 10.40
N GLU A 121 -7.83 10.00 9.56
CA GLU A 121 -9.20 9.70 9.11
C GLU A 121 -9.24 8.48 8.20
N LEU A 122 -8.38 8.43 7.18
CA LEU A 122 -8.37 7.38 6.17
C LEU A 122 -7.86 6.03 6.69
N PHE A 123 -6.79 6.08 7.49
CA PHE A 123 -6.12 4.89 8.02
C PHE A 123 -6.51 4.67 9.49
N TYR A 124 -7.75 5.04 9.84
CA TYR A 124 -8.29 4.81 11.16
C TYR A 124 -8.19 3.34 11.55
N VAL A 125 -7.73 3.09 12.77
CA VAL A 125 -7.75 1.75 13.38
C VAL A 125 -8.55 1.81 14.68
N PRO A 126 -9.30 0.74 15.02
CA PRO A 126 -9.98 0.64 16.32
C PRO A 126 -9.02 0.81 17.51
N LYS A 127 -9.52 1.27 18.66
CA LYS A 127 -8.69 1.54 19.86
C LYS A 127 -7.88 0.34 20.36
N ASN A 128 -8.32 -0.88 20.07
CA ASN A 128 -7.66 -2.12 20.44
C ASN A 128 -6.64 -2.62 19.41
N VAL A 129 -6.40 -1.84 18.35
CA VAL A 129 -5.42 -2.12 17.30
C VAL A 129 -4.33 -1.05 17.36
N GLU A 130 -3.09 -1.47 17.55
CA GLU A 130 -1.95 -0.56 17.53
C GLU A 130 -1.58 -0.20 16.08
N ARG A 131 -1.17 1.05 15.87
CA ARG A 131 -0.64 1.55 14.61
C ARG A 131 0.74 2.15 14.82
N HIS A 132 1.74 1.58 14.16
CA HIS A 132 3.10 2.08 14.19
C HIS A 132 3.50 2.62 12.83
N CYS A 133 3.90 3.89 12.77
CA CYS A 133 4.38 4.52 11.54
C CYS A 133 5.87 4.77 11.63
N ILE A 134 6.62 4.46 10.58
CA ILE A 134 7.99 4.96 10.40
C ILE A 134 7.98 6.07 9.35
N VAL A 135 9.00 6.91 9.38
CA VAL A 135 9.22 7.94 8.37
C VAL A 135 9.75 7.34 7.08
N GLY A 136 9.34 7.90 5.94
CA GLY A 136 10.03 7.80 4.66
C GLY A 136 10.64 9.13 4.20
N ASN A 137 11.28 9.14 3.03
CA ASN A 137 11.91 10.32 2.46
C ASN A 137 10.90 11.41 2.12
N HIS A 138 9.72 11.09 1.60
CA HIS A 138 8.71 12.11 1.29
C HIS A 138 8.15 12.78 2.55
N ASP A 139 8.19 12.09 3.69
CA ASP A 139 7.70 12.63 4.97
C ASP A 139 8.63 13.72 5.52
N ILE A 140 9.95 13.53 5.44
CA ILE A 140 10.92 14.39 6.15
C ILE A 140 11.99 15.04 5.27
N ILE A 141 12.20 14.61 4.02
CA ILE A 141 13.17 15.24 3.11
C ILE A 141 12.52 16.40 2.36
N SER A 142 13.23 17.51 2.31
CA SER A 142 12.89 18.69 1.50
C SER A 142 14.18 19.24 0.89
N HIS A 143 14.18 19.57 -0.41
CA HIS A 143 15.37 20.02 -1.14
C HIS A 143 16.60 19.13 -0.93
N HIS A 144 16.41 17.81 -1.02
CA HIS A 144 17.46 16.77 -0.86
C HIS A 144 18.13 16.70 0.52
N LYS A 145 17.57 17.35 1.55
CA LYS A 145 18.06 17.27 2.94
C LYS A 145 16.93 16.96 3.91
N ILE A 146 17.27 16.35 5.04
CA ILE A 146 16.32 16.16 6.14
C ILE A 146 15.90 17.54 6.64
N ASN A 147 14.59 17.81 6.63
CA ASN A 147 14.01 19.03 7.15
C ASN A 147 13.74 18.86 8.66
N PRO A 148 14.41 19.62 9.54
CA PRO A 148 14.25 19.48 10.99
C PRO A 148 12.82 19.71 11.48
N VAL A 149 12.07 20.63 10.85
CA VAL A 149 10.68 20.94 11.22
C VAL A 149 9.77 19.74 10.90
N ARG A 150 9.93 19.14 9.70
CA ARG A 150 9.16 17.94 9.32
C ARG A 150 9.52 16.74 10.21
N LEU A 151 10.81 16.53 10.47
CA LEU A 151 11.29 15.46 11.36
C LEU A 151 10.74 15.61 12.78
N GLN A 152 10.80 16.82 13.35
CA GLN A 152 10.27 17.11 14.68
C GLN A 152 8.76 16.91 14.73
N PHE A 153 8.03 17.42 13.74
CA PHE A 153 6.58 17.23 13.63
C PHE A 153 6.22 15.74 13.61
N PHE A 154 6.88 14.95 12.75
CA PHE A 154 6.58 13.53 12.64
C PHE A 154 6.90 12.78 13.94
N SER A 155 8.04 13.10 14.55
CA SER A 155 8.46 12.53 15.84
C SER A 155 7.41 12.77 16.93
N GLN A 156 6.89 13.99 17.02
CA GLN A 156 5.87 14.37 18.00
C GLN A 156 4.51 13.75 17.68
N HIS A 157 4.03 13.87 16.43
CA HIS A 157 2.69 13.45 16.05
C HIS A 157 2.51 11.93 16.05
N PHE A 158 3.53 11.19 15.59
CA PHE A 158 3.49 9.72 15.53
C PHE A 158 4.18 9.04 16.71
N SER A 159 4.68 9.81 17.68
CA SER A 159 5.42 9.33 18.86
C SER A 159 6.57 8.40 18.46
N ARG A 160 7.49 8.91 17.63
CA ARG A 160 8.63 8.16 17.08
C ARG A 160 9.94 8.85 17.37
N SER A 161 10.97 8.06 17.64
CA SER A 161 12.36 8.54 17.69
C SER A 161 13.10 8.22 16.38
N LEU A 162 14.42 8.33 16.36
CA LEU A 162 15.22 7.92 15.18
C LEU A 162 15.35 6.38 15.12
N VAL A 163 15.30 5.72 16.28
CA VAL A 163 15.37 4.26 16.42
C VAL A 163 14.47 3.83 17.57
N ASP A 164 13.34 3.20 17.27
CA ASP A 164 12.42 2.70 18.30
C ASP A 164 12.52 1.17 18.44
N HIS A 165 12.34 0.69 19.66
CA HIS A 165 12.11 -0.73 19.95
C HIS A 165 10.69 -0.90 20.48
N VAL A 166 9.87 -1.66 19.74
CA VAL A 166 8.50 -2.01 20.15
C VAL A 166 8.36 -3.52 20.30
N VAL A 167 7.55 -3.96 21.27
CA VAL A 167 7.29 -5.37 21.53
C VAL A 167 5.83 -5.65 21.26
N ILE A 168 5.57 -6.47 20.25
CA ILE A 168 4.22 -6.77 19.79
C ILE A 168 3.98 -8.28 19.93
N GLY A 169 3.09 -8.65 20.85
CA GLY A 169 2.80 -10.06 21.17
C GLY A 169 4.05 -10.90 21.45
N GLY A 170 5.01 -10.33 22.18
CA GLY A 170 6.29 -10.97 22.52
C GLY A 170 7.36 -10.94 21.42
N ASN A 171 7.06 -10.40 20.24
CA ASN A 171 8.02 -10.23 19.16
C ASN A 171 8.66 -8.85 19.22
N HIS A 172 9.98 -8.78 19.06
CA HIS A 172 10.74 -7.54 19.10
C HIS A 172 10.84 -6.94 17.69
N PHE A 173 10.43 -5.68 17.54
CA PHE A 173 10.54 -4.90 16.32
C PHE A 173 11.45 -3.71 16.54
N VAL A 174 12.36 -3.45 15.61
CA VAL A 174 13.18 -2.25 15.56
C VAL A 174 12.69 -1.41 14.40
N LEU A 175 12.25 -0.19 14.68
CA LEU A 175 11.79 0.79 13.70
C LEU A 175 12.92 1.80 13.52
N LEU A 176 13.60 1.74 12.37
CA LEU A 176 14.81 2.52 12.10
C LEU A 176 14.52 3.58 11.03
N ASN A 177 14.81 4.84 11.36
CA ASN A 177 14.84 5.91 10.39
C ASN A 177 16.02 5.72 9.41
N SER A 178 15.73 5.21 8.22
CA SER A 178 16.71 4.93 7.17
C SER A 178 17.41 6.19 6.66
N MET A 179 16.74 7.34 6.68
CA MET A 179 17.31 8.59 6.18
C MET A 179 18.38 9.13 7.13
N THR A 180 18.24 8.97 8.45
CA THR A 180 19.25 9.47 9.40
C THR A 180 20.46 8.57 9.52
N ILE A 181 20.31 7.25 9.44
CA ILE A 181 21.45 6.31 9.54
C ILE A 181 22.39 6.38 8.34
N ASP A 182 21.86 6.68 7.15
CA ASP A 182 22.62 6.76 5.89
C ASP A 182 22.90 8.20 5.43
N CYS A 183 22.55 9.17 6.26
CA CYS A 183 22.80 10.58 6.02
C CYS A 183 24.30 10.88 5.95
N VAL A 184 24.79 11.28 4.77
CA VAL A 184 26.17 11.75 4.59
C VAL A 184 26.31 13.14 5.22
N ASP A 185 27.28 13.29 6.11
CA ASP A 185 27.66 14.55 6.76
C ASP A 185 26.55 15.26 7.57
N CYS A 186 25.73 14.51 8.32
CA CYS A 186 24.85 15.10 9.32
C CYS A 186 25.01 14.53 10.73
N LEU A 187 24.84 15.41 11.73
CA LEU A 187 24.94 15.08 13.15
C LEU A 187 23.96 13.98 13.58
N LEU A 188 22.79 13.90 12.93
CA LEU A 188 21.76 12.90 13.21
C LEU A 188 22.25 11.46 12.97
N ARG A 189 23.24 11.26 12.11
CA ARG A 189 23.81 9.92 11.86
C ARG A 189 24.47 9.35 13.10
N ASN A 190 25.25 10.17 13.80
CA ASN A 190 25.95 9.72 15.02
C ASN A 190 24.93 9.40 16.11
N VAL A 191 23.95 10.27 16.32
CA VAL A 191 22.84 10.03 17.26
C VAL A 191 22.08 8.74 16.94
N THR A 192 21.77 8.50 15.66
CA THR A 192 21.08 7.27 15.23
C THR A 192 21.95 6.04 15.46
N LYS A 193 23.26 6.12 15.17
CA LYS A 193 24.20 5.02 15.42
C LYS A 193 24.34 4.70 16.90
N ASP A 194 24.37 5.70 17.76
CA ASP A 194 24.45 5.53 19.21
C ASP A 194 23.18 4.82 19.74
N GLN A 195 22.00 5.21 19.26
CA GLN A 195 20.75 4.51 19.60
C GLN A 195 20.72 3.06 19.09
N VAL A 196 21.21 2.80 17.87
CA VAL A 196 21.40 1.43 17.36
C VAL A 196 22.35 0.63 18.24
N GLU A 197 23.43 1.24 18.73
CA GLU A 197 24.40 0.57 19.61
C GLU A 197 23.77 0.19 20.95
N GLN A 198 22.99 1.10 21.56
CA GLN A 198 22.26 0.85 22.79
C GLN A 198 21.29 -0.34 22.63
N LEU A 199 20.50 -0.36 21.55
CA LEU A 199 19.62 -1.49 21.27
C LEU A 199 20.39 -2.79 20.99
N SER A 200 21.51 -2.71 20.28
CA SER A 200 22.39 -3.84 20.03
C SER A 200 22.89 -4.47 21.34
N GLN A 201 23.20 -3.68 22.37
CA GLN A 201 23.60 -4.20 23.69
C GLN A 201 22.45 -4.95 24.38
N ILE A 202 21.21 -4.46 24.24
CA ILE A 202 20.01 -5.12 24.77
C ILE A 202 19.82 -6.49 24.09
N PHE A 203 19.90 -6.55 22.76
CA PHE A 203 19.73 -7.82 22.03
C PHE A 203 20.91 -8.79 22.18
N ASN A 204 22.11 -8.29 22.47
CA ASN A 204 23.32 -9.09 22.68
C ASN A 204 23.61 -9.42 24.15
N CYS A 205 22.69 -9.10 25.06
CA CYS A 205 22.91 -9.24 26.49
C CYS A 205 23.31 -10.68 26.89
N ASN A 206 22.94 -11.69 26.08
CA ASN A 206 23.22 -13.11 26.33
C ASN A 206 24.73 -13.43 26.42
N ARG A 207 25.60 -12.49 26.03
CA ARG A 207 27.06 -12.61 26.09
C ARG A 207 27.68 -12.05 27.36
N ASN A 208 26.95 -11.26 28.14
CA ASN A 208 27.43 -10.67 29.39
C ASN A 208 26.73 -11.36 30.58
N LEU A 209 27.41 -12.34 31.18
CA LEU A 209 26.96 -13.20 32.31
C LEU A 209 26.52 -12.46 33.60
N LYS A 210 26.48 -11.13 33.63
CA LYS A 210 26.24 -10.31 34.83
C LYS A 210 24.85 -9.67 34.92
N THR A 211 24.05 -9.71 33.86
CA THR A 211 22.68 -9.12 33.86
C THR A 211 21.64 -10.12 33.38
N PRO A 212 20.46 -10.23 34.04
CA PRO A 212 19.37 -11.08 33.57
C PRO A 212 18.95 -10.65 32.15
N CYS A 213 19.10 -11.57 31.19
CA CYS A 213 18.64 -11.35 29.83
C CYS A 213 17.18 -11.72 29.70
N ASN A 214 16.34 -10.70 29.52
CA ASN A 214 14.91 -10.91 29.26
C ASN A 214 14.58 -10.96 27.76
N VAL A 215 15.58 -10.81 26.87
CA VAL A 215 15.38 -10.77 25.41
C VAL A 215 16.08 -11.96 24.75
N HIS A 216 15.31 -12.95 24.34
CA HIS A 216 15.83 -14.20 23.75
C HIS A 216 15.66 -14.28 22.23
N SER A 217 15.10 -13.27 21.56
CA SER A 217 14.82 -13.32 20.12
C SER A 217 15.51 -12.19 19.35
N ARG A 218 16.02 -12.53 18.15
CA ARG A 218 16.53 -11.56 17.17
C ARG A 218 15.37 -10.67 16.69
N PRO A 219 15.55 -9.35 16.55
CA PRO A 219 14.47 -8.45 16.20
C PRO A 219 14.03 -8.61 14.74
N ILE A 220 12.82 -8.15 14.45
CA ILE A 220 12.34 -7.83 13.10
C ILE A 220 12.70 -6.36 12.84
N LEU A 221 13.37 -6.07 11.74
CA LEU A 221 13.75 -4.71 11.37
C LEU A 221 12.73 -4.14 10.40
N LEU A 222 12.30 -2.90 10.67
CA LEU A 222 11.47 -2.08 9.80
C LEU A 222 12.23 -0.80 9.50
N LEU A 223 12.39 -0.48 8.22
CA LEU A 223 13.00 0.74 7.73
C LEU A 223 12.36 1.11 6.39
N HIS A 224 12.44 2.36 5.95
CA HIS A 224 11.77 2.75 4.70
C HIS A 224 12.60 2.44 3.45
N VAL A 225 13.84 2.95 3.42
CA VAL A 225 14.75 2.74 2.29
C VAL A 225 15.42 1.38 2.42
N PRO A 226 15.38 0.52 1.39
CA PRO A 226 15.94 -0.84 1.44
C PRO A 226 17.44 -0.83 1.69
N LEU A 227 17.95 -1.94 2.19
CA LEU A 227 19.38 -2.20 2.30
C LEU A 227 20.03 -2.27 0.91
N TYR A 228 21.36 -2.15 0.88
CA TYR A 228 22.14 -2.08 -0.34
C TYR A 228 21.91 -3.29 -1.24
N ARG A 229 21.51 -3.03 -2.49
CA ARG A 229 21.58 -3.96 -3.62
C ARG A 229 21.83 -3.21 -4.92
N ASP A 230 22.41 -3.88 -5.92
CA ASP A 230 22.80 -3.25 -7.18
C ASP A 230 21.63 -2.97 -8.12
N SER A 231 20.56 -3.77 -8.07
CA SER A 231 19.31 -3.60 -8.82
C SER A 231 18.24 -4.59 -8.32
N ASP A 232 17.07 -4.57 -8.93
CA ASP A 232 15.98 -5.54 -8.72
C ASP A 232 16.04 -6.74 -9.70
N SER A 233 17.11 -6.89 -10.48
CA SER A 233 17.22 -7.92 -11.53
C SER A 233 17.01 -9.34 -10.98
N ASN A 234 17.43 -9.58 -9.74
CA ASN A 234 17.37 -10.88 -9.07
C ASN A 234 16.05 -11.13 -8.32
N CYS A 235 15.15 -10.15 -8.27
CA CYS A 235 13.84 -10.34 -7.64
C CYS A 235 13.03 -11.37 -8.45
N ALA A 236 12.36 -12.30 -7.76
CA ALA A 236 11.48 -13.26 -8.41
C ALA A 236 10.39 -12.53 -9.22
N ASN A 237 9.94 -13.11 -10.32
CA ASN A 237 8.83 -12.53 -11.08
C ASN A 237 7.51 -12.72 -10.30
N ASP A 238 6.78 -11.61 -10.12
CA ASP A 238 5.49 -11.54 -9.44
C ASP A 238 4.69 -10.35 -10.00
N TYR A 239 3.41 -10.22 -9.64
CA TYR A 239 2.46 -9.27 -10.22
C TYR A 239 2.76 -7.79 -9.95
N ASP A 240 3.56 -7.50 -8.92
CA ASP A 240 3.87 -6.17 -8.39
C ASP A 240 5.39 -5.90 -8.37
N VAL A 241 6.16 -6.66 -9.14
CA VAL A 241 7.60 -6.45 -9.35
C VAL A 241 7.80 -5.39 -10.43
N ALA A 242 8.93 -4.69 -10.39
CA ALA A 242 9.28 -3.72 -11.41
C ALA A 242 9.28 -4.37 -12.80
N PRO A 243 8.68 -3.75 -13.83
CA PRO A 243 8.82 -4.20 -15.20
C PRO A 243 10.22 -3.89 -15.74
N GLU A 244 10.67 -4.62 -16.75
CA GLU A 244 11.87 -4.22 -17.51
C GLU A 244 11.61 -2.95 -18.34
N PRO A 245 12.61 -2.06 -18.51
CA PRO A 245 14.01 -2.18 -18.05
C PRO A 245 14.26 -1.79 -16.59
N ARG A 246 13.26 -1.19 -15.90
CA ARG A 246 13.40 -0.64 -14.54
C ARG A 246 13.92 -1.66 -13.53
N LYS A 247 13.46 -2.92 -13.64
CA LYS A 247 13.90 -4.01 -12.77
C LYS A 247 15.42 -4.21 -12.82
N SER A 248 16.01 -4.12 -14.01
CA SER A 248 17.44 -4.32 -14.23
C SER A 248 18.26 -3.02 -14.17
N GLU A 249 17.63 -1.87 -13.92
CA GLU A 249 18.34 -0.60 -13.78
C GLU A 249 19.22 -0.59 -12.54
N ARG A 250 20.45 -0.08 -12.70
CA ARG A 250 21.41 -0.03 -11.61
C ARG A 250 20.98 1.01 -10.56
N PHE A 251 20.90 0.56 -9.32
CA PHE A 251 20.60 1.41 -8.18
C PHE A 251 21.75 2.33 -7.82
N ARG A 252 21.35 3.52 -7.37
CA ARG A 252 22.21 4.54 -6.78
C ARG A 252 22.09 4.46 -5.26
N ALA A 253 23.17 4.06 -4.60
CA ALA A 253 23.27 4.08 -3.14
C ALA A 253 23.07 5.49 -2.57
N GLY A 254 22.39 5.59 -1.42
CA GLY A 254 21.96 6.84 -0.79
C GLY A 254 20.73 7.48 -1.47
N PHE A 255 20.16 6.84 -2.49
CA PHE A 255 18.95 7.29 -3.16
C PHE A 255 17.93 6.17 -3.32
N HIS A 256 18.26 5.11 -4.07
CA HIS A 256 17.37 3.95 -4.29
C HIS A 256 17.46 2.93 -3.15
N CYS A 257 18.65 2.79 -2.56
CA CYS A 257 18.96 1.88 -1.47
C CYS A 257 19.97 2.55 -0.54
N LEU A 258 20.11 2.04 0.68
CA LEU A 258 21.12 2.49 1.62
C LEU A 258 22.53 2.20 1.09
N SER A 259 23.53 2.94 1.59
CA SER A 259 24.92 2.63 1.31
C SER A 259 25.32 1.25 1.86
N ASN A 260 26.22 0.59 1.14
CA ASN A 260 26.75 -0.72 1.53
C ASN A 260 27.31 -0.71 2.96
N ALA A 261 27.97 0.38 3.36
CA ALA A 261 28.50 0.55 4.71
C ALA A 261 27.40 0.62 5.78
N SER A 262 26.32 1.37 5.54
CA SER A 262 25.21 1.48 6.48
C SER A 262 24.42 0.17 6.58
N SER A 263 24.19 -0.51 5.46
CA SER A 263 23.51 -1.82 5.45
C SER A 263 24.27 -2.86 6.26
N HIS A 264 25.58 -3.02 6.03
CA HIS A 264 26.39 -3.95 6.82
C HIS A 264 26.49 -3.55 8.30
N TYR A 265 26.52 -2.25 8.62
CA TYR A 265 26.48 -1.76 9.99
C TYR A 265 25.21 -2.21 10.72
N ILE A 266 24.05 -1.94 10.12
CA ILE A 266 22.73 -2.28 10.67
C ILE A 266 22.61 -3.80 10.89
N LEU A 267 22.92 -4.58 9.86
CA LEU A 267 22.84 -6.05 9.93
C LEU A 267 23.79 -6.64 10.98
N LYS A 268 25.00 -6.09 11.13
CA LYS A 268 25.98 -6.55 12.12
C LYS A 268 25.55 -6.22 13.55
N LYS A 269 24.99 -5.04 13.78
CA LYS A 269 24.61 -4.56 15.12
C LYS A 269 23.30 -5.15 15.60
N LEU A 270 22.25 -5.08 14.77
CA LEU A 270 20.91 -5.52 15.17
C LEU A 270 20.67 -7.02 14.93
N ARG A 271 21.42 -7.63 14.00
CA ARG A 271 21.29 -9.06 13.62
C ARG A 271 19.82 -9.48 13.43
N PRO A 272 19.03 -8.76 12.62
CA PRO A 272 17.61 -9.04 12.49
C PRO A 272 17.38 -10.46 11.93
N ARG A 273 16.20 -11.03 12.23
CA ARG A 273 15.75 -12.30 11.63
C ARG A 273 14.94 -12.11 10.35
N ALA A 274 14.37 -10.92 10.18
CA ALA A 274 13.60 -10.49 9.03
C ALA A 274 13.72 -8.97 8.89
N ILE A 275 13.75 -8.47 7.66
CA ILE A 275 13.79 -7.05 7.34
C ILE A 275 12.60 -6.74 6.42
N PHE A 276 11.85 -5.68 6.71
CA PHE A 276 10.80 -5.18 5.83
C PHE A 276 11.01 -3.69 5.54
N ASP A 277 10.83 -3.34 4.28
CA ASP A 277 11.03 -1.99 3.74
C ASP A 277 10.11 -1.69 2.56
N GLY A 278 10.23 -0.49 1.97
CA GLY A 278 9.40 0.00 0.87
C GLY A 278 10.23 0.85 -0.11
N HIS A 279 9.80 2.08 -0.36
CA HIS A 279 10.50 3.14 -1.12
C HIS A 279 10.61 2.91 -2.64
N LEU A 280 10.86 1.68 -3.09
CA LEU A 280 10.99 1.36 -4.50
C LEU A 280 9.63 1.19 -5.20
N HIS A 281 8.54 1.15 -4.43
CA HIS A 281 7.15 0.95 -4.87
C HIS A 281 6.85 -0.42 -5.52
N TYR A 282 7.87 -1.25 -5.74
CA TYR A 282 7.75 -2.59 -6.31
C TYR A 282 8.28 -3.62 -5.33
N SER A 283 7.74 -4.83 -5.41
CA SER A 283 8.15 -5.88 -4.49
C SER A 283 9.48 -6.50 -4.88
N CYS A 284 10.26 -6.86 -3.86
CA CYS A 284 11.43 -7.71 -4.00
C CYS A 284 11.67 -8.52 -2.74
N ARG A 285 12.32 -9.67 -2.90
CA ARG A 285 12.83 -10.46 -1.79
C ARG A 285 14.31 -10.72 -1.98
N THR A 286 15.13 -10.19 -1.08
CA THR A 286 16.57 -10.38 -1.07
C THR A 286 16.97 -11.36 0.04
N TRP A 287 17.95 -12.22 -0.24
CA TRP A 287 18.59 -13.03 0.79
C TRP A 287 19.93 -12.42 1.19
N TRP A 288 20.09 -12.12 2.48
CA TRP A 288 21.38 -11.72 3.05
C TRP A 288 22.10 -12.97 3.59
N PRO A 289 23.17 -13.44 2.91
CA PRO A 289 23.84 -14.69 3.27
C PRO A 289 24.60 -14.57 4.60
N SER A 290 25.32 -15.64 4.95
CA SER A 290 26.22 -15.66 6.09
C SER A 290 27.13 -14.42 6.10
N PRO A 291 27.32 -13.75 7.26
CA PRO A 291 26.95 -14.19 8.62
C PRO A 291 25.56 -13.76 9.09
N TYR A 292 24.76 -13.08 8.25
CA TYR A 292 23.50 -12.46 8.67
C TYR A 292 22.33 -13.44 8.65
N ASN A 293 22.23 -14.24 7.57
CA ASN A 293 21.21 -15.27 7.38
C ASN A 293 19.80 -14.74 7.65
N ALA A 294 19.39 -13.73 6.88
CA ALA A 294 18.12 -13.06 7.00
C ALA A 294 17.53 -12.72 5.63
N TYR A 295 16.22 -12.80 5.52
CA TYR A 295 15.50 -12.31 4.36
C TYR A 295 15.10 -10.85 4.56
N GLU A 296 15.20 -10.09 3.48
CA GLU A 296 14.69 -8.74 3.33
C GLU A 296 13.54 -8.76 2.33
N TRP A 297 12.44 -8.12 2.69
CA TRP A 297 11.27 -7.96 1.86
C TRP A 297 11.02 -6.48 1.63
N THR A 298 11.28 -6.04 0.40
CA THR A 298 10.81 -4.75 -0.10
C THR A 298 9.37 -4.93 -0.53
N LEU A 299 8.45 -4.20 0.09
CA LEU A 299 7.03 -4.24 -0.23
C LEU A 299 6.74 -3.30 -1.39
N SER A 300 5.80 -3.69 -2.25
CA SER A 300 5.26 -2.78 -3.25
C SER A 300 4.37 -1.72 -2.60
N SER A 301 4.17 -0.61 -3.29
CA SER A 301 3.33 0.48 -2.81
C SER A 301 1.88 0.07 -2.61
N PHE A 302 1.25 0.65 -1.58
CA PHE A 302 -0.19 0.57 -1.33
C PHE A 302 -1.01 1.50 -2.23
N SER A 303 -0.39 2.20 -3.20
CA SER A 303 -1.03 3.26 -3.97
C SER A 303 -1.04 3.03 -5.49
N TRP A 304 -2.21 3.19 -6.10
CA TRP A 304 -2.38 3.22 -7.57
C TRP A 304 -1.66 4.35 -8.29
N ARG A 305 -1.15 5.33 -7.53
CA ARG A 305 -0.30 6.39 -8.08
C ARG A 305 1.06 5.86 -8.48
N ASN A 306 1.53 4.84 -7.76
CA ASN A 306 2.88 4.30 -7.89
C ASN A 306 2.90 3.02 -8.71
N ILE A 307 1.92 2.13 -8.47
CA ILE A 307 1.86 0.82 -9.14
C ILE A 307 0.42 0.46 -9.56
N PRO A 308 0.21 -0.17 -10.74
CA PRO A 308 -1.15 -0.57 -11.16
C PRO A 308 -1.81 -1.60 -10.24
N GLN A 309 -1.01 -2.37 -9.51
CA GLN A 309 -1.43 -3.50 -8.69
C GLN A 309 -0.88 -3.32 -7.26
N PRO A 310 -1.52 -2.51 -6.42
CA PRO A 310 -1.02 -2.25 -5.08
C PRO A 310 -1.15 -3.50 -4.21
N ALA A 311 -0.32 -3.56 -3.18
CA ALA A 311 -0.32 -4.68 -2.27
C ALA A 311 0.03 -4.25 -0.84
N PHE A 312 -0.19 -5.17 0.09
CA PHE A 312 0.27 -5.10 1.47
C PHE A 312 0.72 -6.47 1.95
N LEU A 313 1.39 -6.54 3.08
CA LEU A 313 1.92 -7.79 3.62
C LEU A 313 1.25 -8.19 4.93
N LEU A 314 0.99 -9.49 5.09
CA LEU A 314 0.62 -10.11 6.36
C LEU A 314 1.71 -11.11 6.77
N VAL A 315 1.67 -12.27 6.12
CA VAL A 315 2.70 -13.31 6.06
C VAL A 315 3.01 -13.58 4.59
N ASN A 316 1.95 -13.73 3.79
CA ASN A 316 1.99 -13.64 2.34
C ASN A 316 1.54 -12.25 1.88
N LYS A 317 1.86 -11.96 0.62
CA LYS A 317 1.42 -10.74 -0.05
C LYS A 317 -0.07 -10.78 -0.32
N CYS A 318 -0.70 -9.63 -0.13
CA CYS A 318 -2.12 -9.37 -0.30
C CYS A 318 -2.33 -8.31 -1.36
N LEU A 319 -3.19 -8.56 -2.34
CA LEU A 319 -3.38 -7.65 -3.46
C LEU A 319 -4.62 -6.78 -3.26
N LEU A 320 -4.53 -5.52 -3.68
CA LEU A 320 -5.70 -4.67 -3.93
C LEU A 320 -6.21 -4.88 -5.37
N PRO A 321 -7.38 -4.34 -5.75
CA PRO A 321 -7.82 -4.43 -7.13
C PRO A 321 -6.82 -3.77 -8.12
N ASN A 322 -6.71 -4.33 -9.32
CA ASN A 322 -5.84 -3.75 -10.34
C ASN A 322 -6.48 -2.49 -10.96
N LYS A 323 -5.74 -1.38 -11.02
CA LYS A 323 -6.18 -0.13 -11.65
C LYS A 323 -6.64 -0.34 -13.10
N LYS A 324 -5.88 -1.14 -13.87
CA LYS A 324 -6.18 -1.41 -15.29
C LYS A 324 -7.45 -2.23 -15.43
N THR A 325 -7.69 -3.22 -14.57
CA THR A 325 -8.92 -4.03 -14.58
C THR A 325 -10.14 -3.18 -14.29
N ILE A 326 -10.06 -2.25 -13.34
CA ILE A 326 -11.16 -1.31 -13.06
C ILE A 326 -11.39 -0.36 -14.24
N ILE A 327 -10.33 0.18 -14.85
CA ILE A 327 -10.49 1.03 -16.05
C ILE A 327 -11.13 0.23 -17.20
N ALA A 328 -10.67 -1.01 -17.41
CA ALA A 328 -11.20 -1.88 -18.46
C ALA A 328 -12.69 -2.19 -18.25
N SER A 329 -13.14 -2.45 -17.02
CA SER A 329 -14.55 -2.71 -16.73
C SER A 329 -15.43 -1.49 -17.05
N TYR A 330 -14.98 -0.27 -16.74
CA TYR A 330 -15.67 0.96 -17.13
C TYR A 330 -15.71 1.17 -18.65
N VAL A 331 -14.61 0.89 -19.36
CA VAL A 331 -14.54 1.00 -20.82
C VAL A 331 -15.49 -0.01 -21.48
N ILE A 332 -15.53 -1.25 -21.01
CA ILE A 332 -16.44 -2.29 -21.51
C ILE A 332 -17.90 -1.84 -21.33
N LEU A 333 -18.24 -1.29 -20.16
CA LEU A 333 -19.58 -0.74 -19.95
C LEU A 333 -19.88 0.39 -20.95
N ALA A 334 -18.98 1.36 -21.11
CA ALA A 334 -19.18 2.49 -22.00
C ALA A 334 -19.40 2.04 -23.47
N LEU A 335 -18.59 1.10 -23.95
CA LEU A 335 -18.75 0.52 -25.29
C LEU A 335 -20.07 -0.24 -25.43
N GLY A 336 -20.46 -1.02 -24.40
CA GLY A 336 -21.76 -1.71 -24.37
C GLY A 336 -22.95 -0.74 -24.41
N LEU A 337 -22.86 0.39 -23.69
CA LEU A 337 -23.87 1.45 -23.72
C LEU A 337 -23.97 2.09 -25.09
N LEU A 338 -22.83 2.43 -25.72
CA LEU A 338 -22.80 3.00 -27.07
C LEU A 338 -23.41 2.05 -28.11
N PHE A 339 -23.05 0.76 -28.03
CA PHE A 339 -23.62 -0.27 -28.90
C PHE A 339 -25.14 -0.39 -28.71
N PHE A 340 -25.62 -0.41 -27.46
CA PHE A 340 -27.05 -0.46 -27.16
C PHE A 340 -27.81 0.76 -27.72
N LEU A 341 -27.26 1.96 -27.55
CA LEU A 341 -27.84 3.20 -28.09
C LEU A 341 -27.86 3.20 -29.63
N PHE A 342 -26.77 2.74 -30.26
CA PHE A 342 -26.69 2.61 -31.71
C PHE A 342 -27.71 1.59 -32.25
N TYR A 343 -27.81 0.42 -31.62
CA TYR A 343 -28.82 -0.59 -31.96
C TYR A 343 -30.24 -0.04 -31.86
N ARG A 344 -30.54 0.75 -30.82
CA ARG A 344 -31.83 1.42 -30.65
C ARG A 344 -32.12 2.43 -31.77
N LEU A 345 -31.14 3.25 -32.12
CA LEU A 345 -31.27 4.23 -33.19
C LEU A 345 -31.56 3.54 -34.53
N VAL A 346 -30.77 2.52 -34.89
CA VAL A 346 -30.95 1.75 -36.12
C VAL A 346 -32.31 1.05 -36.13
N PHE A 347 -32.69 0.39 -35.04
CA PHE A 347 -34.01 -0.26 -34.93
C PHE A 347 -35.16 0.73 -35.07
N SER A 348 -35.06 1.91 -34.46
CA SER A 348 -36.06 2.98 -34.59
C SER A 348 -36.18 3.48 -36.04
N ILE A 349 -35.05 3.72 -36.72
CA ILE A 349 -35.03 4.12 -38.13
C ILE A 349 -35.66 3.04 -39.03
N LEU A 350 -35.32 1.77 -38.80
CA LEU A 350 -35.89 0.64 -39.55
C LEU A 350 -37.38 0.45 -39.28
N TRP A 351 -37.85 0.67 -38.05
CA TRP A 351 -39.26 0.58 -37.69
C TRP A 351 -40.09 1.70 -38.33
N HIS A 352 -39.57 2.93 -38.35
CA HIS A 352 -40.21 4.07 -39.02
C HIS A 352 -40.20 3.98 -40.55
N ARG A 353 -39.36 3.13 -41.14
CA ARG A 353 -39.33 2.87 -42.59
C ARG A 353 -40.27 1.76 -43.06
N LYS A 354 -41.14 1.20 -42.21
CA LYS A 354 -42.21 0.31 -42.70
C LYS A 354 -43.17 1.13 -43.59
N PRO A 355 -43.31 0.81 -44.90
CA PRO A 355 -44.25 1.51 -45.76
C PRO A 355 -45.67 1.27 -45.26
N TYR A 356 -46.43 2.33 -44.99
CA TYR A 356 -47.87 2.24 -44.90
C TYR A 356 -48.39 1.75 -46.26
N CYS A 357 -48.88 0.52 -46.32
CA CYS A 357 -49.55 -0.01 -47.51
C CYS A 357 -50.89 0.72 -47.66
N SER A 358 -50.91 1.82 -48.40
CA SER A 358 -52.15 2.50 -48.80
C SER A 358 -52.84 1.69 -49.91
N CYS A 359 -53.53 0.60 -49.55
CA CYS A 359 -54.55 0.03 -50.45
C CYS A 359 -55.87 0.80 -50.23
N GLN A 360 -56.09 1.85 -51.02
CA GLN A 360 -57.43 2.41 -51.22
C GLN A 360 -58.25 1.43 -52.05
N PHE A 361 -59.19 0.72 -51.43
CA PHE A 361 -60.27 0.08 -52.16
C PHE A 361 -61.34 1.12 -52.46
N VAL A 362 -61.34 1.66 -53.68
CA VAL A 362 -62.47 2.41 -54.23
C VAL A 362 -63.57 1.41 -54.54
N THR A 363 -64.59 1.32 -53.69
CA THR A 363 -65.82 0.60 -54.02
C THR A 363 -66.64 1.43 -54.99
N GLN A 364 -66.51 1.14 -56.28
CA GLN A 364 -67.41 1.66 -57.31
C GLN A 364 -68.73 0.89 -57.20
N LYS A 365 -69.77 1.53 -56.64
CA LYS A 365 -71.14 1.00 -56.75
C LYS A 365 -71.65 1.28 -58.16
N TRP A 366 -71.94 0.22 -58.89
CA TRP A 366 -72.79 0.23 -60.08
C TRP A 366 -74.16 -0.37 -59.71
N ALA A 367 -75.19 0.16 -60.37
CA ALA A 367 -76.64 -0.08 -60.25
C ALA A 367 -77.36 0.79 -59.20
#